data_AF-A0A6I3CQ10-F1
#
_entry.id   AF-A0A6I3CQ10-F1
#
_cell.length_a   1.000
_cell.length_b   1.000
_cell.length_c   1.000
_cell.angle_alpha   90.00
_cell.angle_beta   90.00
_cell.angle_gamma   90.00
#
_symmetry.space_group_name_H-M   'P 1'
#
loop_
_entity.id
_entity.type
_entity.pdbx_description
1 polymer ?
#
loop_
_entity_poly.entity_id
_entity_poly.type
_entity_poly.pdbx_seq_one_letter_code
_entity_poly.pdbx_strand_id
1 'polypeptide(L)'
;MKEQAHLSRGGVDLVLAIVDGAIVIEHWGAPLGKLNGSLSTTRERSIANSAFDSRQFSGVMREQSRGWLGNPTLSGHRNGKNWSTKFSVTSLNETGNKITVNLNDTSVLIEVNIDFSLDEHGILIQQNSIKNIGNDNYT
;
A
#
# COMPACT_ATOMS: atom_id res chain seq x y z
N MET A 1 -9.17 -9.72 -9.05
CA MET A 1 -9.33 -8.69 -8.00
C MET A 1 -9.28 -7.33 -8.67
N LYS A 2 -9.94 -6.30 -8.14
CA LYS A 2 -9.74 -4.92 -8.63
C LYS A 2 -8.27 -4.53 -8.38
N GLU A 3 -7.56 -4.04 -9.39
CA GLU A 3 -6.13 -3.70 -9.29
C GLU A 3 -5.88 -2.23 -8.94
N GLN A 4 -6.92 -1.38 -9.01
CA GLN A 4 -6.85 0.05 -8.70
C GLN A 4 -8.15 0.51 -8.06
N ALA A 5 -8.11 1.49 -7.16
CA ALA A 5 -9.28 2.11 -6.56
C ALA A 5 -9.10 3.63 -6.50
N HIS A 6 -10.21 4.38 -6.53
CA HIS A 6 -10.22 5.83 -6.63
C HIS A 6 -11.25 6.43 -5.68
N LEU A 7 -10.83 7.40 -4.88
CA LEU A 7 -11.73 8.29 -4.14
C LEU A 7 -11.63 9.70 -4.70
N SER A 8 -12.77 10.36 -4.85
CA SER A 8 -12.86 11.78 -5.20
C SER A 8 -13.84 12.47 -4.26
N ARG A 9 -13.34 13.37 -3.41
CA ARG A 9 -14.19 14.13 -2.47
C ARG A 9 -13.48 15.40 -1.99
N GLY A 10 -14.25 16.47 -1.77
CA GLY A 10 -13.72 17.75 -1.26
C GLY A 10 -12.64 18.39 -2.14
N GLY A 11 -12.66 18.12 -3.45
CA GLY A 11 -11.64 18.62 -4.38
C GLY A 11 -10.32 17.86 -4.34
N VAL A 12 -10.27 16.68 -3.73
CA VAL A 12 -9.09 15.82 -3.67
C VAL A 12 -9.38 14.47 -4.32
N ASP A 13 -8.44 13.99 -5.13
CA ASP A 13 -8.41 12.64 -5.67
C ASP A 13 -7.32 11.82 -4.96
N LEU A 14 -7.68 10.59 -4.58
CA LEU A 14 -6.76 9.55 -4.14
C LEU A 14 -6.90 8.35 -5.06
N VAL A 15 -5.82 7.96 -5.73
CA VAL A 15 -5.75 6.73 -6.54
C VAL A 15 -4.76 5.77 -5.92
N LEU A 16 -5.24 4.57 -5.60
CA LEU A 16 -4.45 3.47 -5.08
C LEU A 16 -4.36 2.35 -6.12
N ALA A 17 -3.21 1.69 -6.24
CA ALA A 17 -3.09 0.49 -7.05
C ALA A 17 -2.25 -0.60 -6.41
N ILE A 18 -2.52 -1.83 -6.85
CA ILE A 18 -1.74 -3.00 -6.50
C ILE A 18 -0.58 -3.13 -7.50
N VAL A 19 0.64 -3.12 -6.99
CA VAL A 19 1.88 -3.28 -7.79
C VAL A 19 2.75 -4.32 -7.11
N ASP A 20 3.04 -5.42 -7.80
CA ASP A 20 3.81 -6.55 -7.26
C ASP A 20 3.29 -7.02 -5.87
N GLY A 21 1.97 -7.03 -5.72
CA GLY A 21 1.27 -7.38 -4.48
C GLY A 21 1.24 -6.28 -3.40
N ALA A 22 1.98 -5.17 -3.53
CA ALA A 22 1.90 -4.04 -2.60
C ALA A 22 0.80 -3.06 -2.97
N ILE A 23 0.18 -2.41 -1.98
CA ILE A 23 -0.68 -1.24 -2.21
C ILE A 23 0.17 0.03 -2.33
N VAL A 24 0.03 0.76 -3.43
CA VAL A 24 0.78 1.96 -3.78
C VAL A 24 -0.18 3.13 -3.96
N ILE A 25 0.18 4.31 -3.44
CA ILE A 25 -0.48 5.57 -3.79
C ILE A 25 0.08 6.02 -5.14
N GLU A 26 -0.74 5.96 -6.19
CA GLU A 26 -0.37 6.46 -7.51
C GLU A 26 -0.57 7.97 -7.64
N HIS A 27 -1.64 8.46 -7.02
CA HIS A 27 -1.98 9.88 -7.02
C HIS A 27 -2.66 10.23 -5.71
N TRP A 28 -2.28 11.38 -5.17
CA TRP A 28 -2.97 12.01 -4.06
C TRP A 28 -2.84 13.52 -4.20
N GLY A 29 -3.95 14.21 -4.45
CA GLY A 29 -3.94 15.65 -4.59
C GLY A 29 -5.11 16.17 -5.40
N ALA A 30 -4.86 17.19 -6.24
CA ALA A 30 -5.90 17.85 -7.02
C ALA A 30 -6.66 16.87 -7.95
N PRO A 31 -7.89 17.23 -8.38
CA PRO A 31 -8.68 16.37 -9.25
C PRO A 31 -7.96 16.10 -10.57
N LEU A 32 -7.92 14.84 -10.98
CA LEU A 32 -7.22 14.37 -12.18
C LEU A 32 -7.89 14.85 -13.47
N GLY A 33 -9.19 15.18 -13.41
CA GLY A 33 -9.98 15.52 -14.58
C GLY A 33 -10.04 14.38 -15.59
N LYS A 34 -10.11 14.71 -16.89
CA LYS A 34 -10.10 13.71 -17.96
C LYS A 34 -8.66 13.33 -18.30
N LEU A 35 -8.33 12.06 -18.08
CA LEU A 35 -7.03 11.51 -18.44
C LEU A 35 -7.05 10.98 -19.89
N ASN A 36 -5.96 11.25 -20.62
CA ASN A 36 -5.75 10.73 -21.98
C ASN A 36 -4.93 9.42 -22.00
N GLY A 37 -4.73 8.78 -20.84
CA GLY A 37 -3.96 7.55 -20.67
C GLY A 37 -4.05 7.00 -19.25
N SER A 38 -3.40 5.86 -18.99
CA SER A 38 -3.38 5.23 -17.66
C SER A 38 -2.34 5.89 -16.76
N LEU A 39 -2.70 6.18 -15.50
CA LEU A 39 -1.74 6.63 -14.48
C LEU A 39 -0.58 5.63 -14.29
N SER A 40 -0.81 4.35 -14.58
CA SER A 40 0.24 3.33 -14.47
C SER A 40 1.49 3.64 -15.28
N THR A 41 1.34 4.33 -16.40
CA THR A 41 2.45 4.76 -17.26
C THR A 41 3.42 5.71 -16.56
N THR A 42 2.97 6.47 -15.55
CA THR A 42 3.82 7.38 -14.77
C THR A 42 4.86 6.65 -13.92
N ARG A 43 4.66 5.34 -13.70
CA ARG A 43 5.57 4.47 -12.94
C ARG A 43 6.75 3.96 -13.80
N GLU A 44 6.63 4.08 -15.12
CA GLU A 44 7.66 3.65 -16.07
C GLU A 44 8.81 4.65 -16.10
N ARG A 45 9.91 4.32 -15.42
CA ARG A 45 11.14 5.12 -15.41
C ARG A 45 12.37 4.26 -15.65
N SER A 46 13.46 4.83 -16.17
CA SER A 46 14.72 4.09 -16.30
C SER A 46 15.27 3.69 -14.93
N ILE A 47 15.89 2.51 -14.86
CA ILE A 47 16.66 2.07 -13.70
C ILE A 47 18.08 2.65 -13.87
N ALA A 48 18.53 3.42 -12.88
CA ALA A 48 19.85 4.03 -12.91
C ALA A 48 20.95 2.97 -12.68
N ASN A 49 22.16 3.25 -13.17
CA ASN A 49 23.32 2.43 -12.82
C ASN A 49 23.49 2.36 -11.30
N SER A 50 23.88 1.19 -10.80
CA SER A 50 24.04 0.91 -9.36
C SER A 50 22.75 1.00 -8.52
N ALA A 51 21.57 0.99 -9.16
CA ALA A 51 20.30 0.74 -8.49
C ALA A 51 20.01 -0.79 -8.41
N PHE A 52 18.87 -1.16 -7.81
CA PHE A 52 18.36 -2.54 -7.87
C PHE A 52 18.03 -2.96 -9.31
N ASP A 53 18.13 -4.26 -9.60
CA ASP A 53 17.84 -4.84 -10.92
C ASP A 53 16.38 -4.66 -11.38
N SER A 54 15.49 -4.31 -10.45
CA SER A 54 14.10 -3.99 -10.72
C SER A 54 13.67 -2.68 -10.04
N ARG A 55 12.60 -2.06 -10.56
CA ARG A 55 12.00 -0.90 -9.89
C ARG A 55 11.40 -1.34 -8.56
N GLN A 56 11.67 -0.56 -7.53
CA GLN A 56 11.16 -0.83 -6.19
C GLN A 56 9.85 -0.09 -5.97
N PHE A 57 8.81 -0.83 -5.57
CA PHE A 57 7.53 -0.30 -5.13
C PHE A 57 7.30 -0.71 -3.68
N SER A 58 7.78 0.10 -2.75
CA SER A 58 7.67 -0.20 -1.31
C SER A 58 6.25 -0.09 -0.76
N GLY A 59 5.33 0.51 -1.53
CA GLY A 59 3.95 0.72 -1.15
C GLY A 59 3.77 1.55 0.13
N VAL A 60 2.58 1.44 0.70
CA VAL A 60 2.20 2.08 1.99
C VAL A 60 2.88 1.38 3.18
N MET A 61 3.20 0.08 3.06
CA MET A 61 3.82 -0.70 4.14
C MET A 61 5.33 -0.48 4.29
N ARG A 62 5.98 0.21 3.34
CA ARG A 62 7.39 0.61 3.42
C ARG A 62 8.33 -0.54 3.76
N GLU A 63 8.21 -1.65 3.04
CA GLU A 63 8.83 -2.91 3.44
C GLU A 63 10.28 -3.04 2.95
N GLN A 64 11.18 -3.43 3.84
CA GLN A 64 12.60 -3.63 3.51
C GLN A 64 12.81 -4.78 2.51
N SER A 65 11.95 -5.81 2.54
CA SER A 65 11.93 -6.91 1.56
C SER A 65 11.65 -6.45 0.12
N ARG A 66 11.16 -5.21 -0.05
CA ARG A 66 10.89 -4.53 -1.33
C ARG A 66 11.88 -3.40 -1.60
N GLY A 67 13.09 -3.48 -1.03
CA GLY A 67 14.17 -2.52 -1.25
C GLY A 67 13.97 -1.15 -0.57
N TRP A 68 13.04 -1.01 0.37
CA TRP A 68 12.93 0.20 1.18
C TRP A 68 14.09 0.30 2.16
N LEU A 69 14.84 1.40 2.10
CA LEU A 69 16.03 1.60 2.92
C LEU A 69 15.77 2.37 4.23
N GLY A 70 14.54 2.87 4.42
CA GLY A 70 14.15 3.61 5.61
C GLY A 70 13.52 2.74 6.70
N ASN A 71 12.89 3.39 7.68
CA ASN A 71 12.09 2.71 8.69
C ASN A 71 10.84 2.09 8.05
N PRO A 72 10.50 0.83 8.37
CA PRO A 72 9.30 0.19 7.87
C PRO A 72 8.04 0.69 8.58
N THR A 73 6.88 0.52 7.95
CA THR A 73 5.58 0.87 8.56
C THR A 73 5.23 -0.06 9.72
N LEU A 74 5.66 -1.32 9.65
CA LEU A 74 5.55 -2.29 10.74
C LEU A 74 6.95 -2.81 11.08
N SER A 75 7.31 -2.71 12.36
CA SER A 75 8.50 -3.32 12.93
C SER A 75 8.08 -4.27 14.05
N GLY A 76 8.70 -5.44 14.08
CA GLY A 76 8.48 -6.45 15.11
C GLY A 76 9.12 -7.77 14.68
N HIS A 77 9.03 -8.76 15.55
CA HIS A 77 9.59 -10.07 15.27
C HIS A 77 8.88 -11.17 16.04
N ARG A 78 9.11 -12.40 15.61
CA ARG A 78 8.70 -13.62 16.29
C ARG A 78 9.93 -14.30 16.88
N ASN A 79 10.25 -13.95 18.13
CA ASN A 79 11.47 -14.42 18.82
C ASN A 79 12.77 -14.20 18.01
N GLY A 80 12.98 -12.97 17.52
CA GLY A 80 14.13 -12.62 16.68
C GLY A 80 14.09 -13.14 15.23
N LYS A 81 13.03 -13.85 14.83
CA LYS A 81 12.80 -14.34 13.46
C LYS A 81 11.62 -13.61 12.82
N ASN A 82 11.41 -13.85 11.52
CA ASN A 82 10.22 -13.37 10.79
C ASN A 82 10.00 -11.86 10.93
N TRP A 83 11.08 -11.07 10.95
CA TRP A 83 11.04 -9.61 11.09
C TRP A 83 10.94 -8.88 9.74
N SER A 84 11.29 -9.55 8.64
CA SER A 84 11.25 -8.98 7.29
C SER A 84 9.89 -9.29 6.65
N THR A 85 8.97 -8.33 6.72
CA THR A 85 7.63 -8.48 6.15
C THR A 85 7.64 -8.33 4.63
N LYS A 86 6.73 -9.02 3.95
CA LYS A 86 6.41 -8.88 2.52
C LYS A 86 4.90 -9.10 2.30
N PHE A 87 4.11 -8.09 2.64
CA PHE A 87 2.66 -8.10 2.52
C PHE A 87 2.19 -8.19 1.05
N SER A 88 1.16 -8.99 0.83
CA SER A 88 0.42 -9.10 -0.43
C SER A 88 -1.03 -8.68 -0.21
N VAL A 89 -1.57 -7.84 -1.09
CA VAL A 89 -2.98 -7.44 -1.07
C VAL A 89 -3.87 -8.65 -1.38
N THR A 90 -4.76 -8.97 -0.46
CA THR A 90 -5.76 -10.06 -0.59
C THR A 90 -7.14 -9.54 -0.96
N SER A 91 -7.42 -8.25 -0.73
CA SER A 91 -8.63 -7.60 -1.25
C SER A 91 -8.46 -6.09 -1.35
N LEU A 92 -9.11 -5.49 -2.35
CA LEU A 92 -9.23 -4.04 -2.53
C LEU A 92 -10.70 -3.71 -2.82
N ASN A 93 -11.37 -3.06 -1.87
CA ASN A 93 -12.80 -2.75 -1.95
C ASN A 93 -13.03 -1.25 -1.81
N GLU A 94 -13.91 -0.70 -2.62
CA GLU A 94 -14.26 0.72 -2.63
C GLU A 94 -15.76 0.86 -2.37
N THR A 95 -16.13 1.60 -1.33
CA THR A 95 -17.51 1.78 -0.89
C THR A 95 -17.73 3.22 -0.47
N GLY A 96 -18.53 3.97 -1.25
CA GLY A 96 -18.80 5.39 -0.97
C GLY A 96 -17.52 6.22 -1.02
N ASN A 97 -17.13 6.81 0.10
CA ASN A 97 -15.92 7.63 0.25
C ASN A 97 -14.77 6.89 0.96
N LYS A 98 -14.80 5.56 0.96
CA LYS A 98 -13.83 4.72 1.67
C LYS A 98 -13.27 3.62 0.76
N ILE A 99 -11.97 3.36 0.85
CA ILE A 99 -11.29 2.18 0.30
C ILE A 99 -10.78 1.35 1.47
N THR A 100 -11.10 0.06 1.45
CA THR A 100 -10.59 -0.94 2.41
C THR A 100 -9.66 -1.91 1.69
N VAL A 101 -8.46 -2.08 2.24
CA VAL A 101 -7.41 -2.95 1.73
C VAL A 101 -7.08 -3.98 2.79
N ASN A 102 -7.13 -5.26 2.43
CA ASN A 102 -6.62 -6.33 3.27
C ASN A 102 -5.29 -6.80 2.69
N LEU A 103 -4.30 -6.98 3.57
CA LEU A 103 -3.00 -7.50 3.23
C LEU A 103 -2.66 -8.66 4.16
N ASN A 104 -1.91 -9.63 3.65
CA ASN A 104 -1.33 -10.67 4.48
C ASN A 104 0.15 -10.90 4.16
N ASP A 105 0.88 -11.34 5.16
CA ASP A 105 2.18 -11.96 4.99
C ASP A 105 2.11 -13.36 5.59
N THR A 106 2.11 -14.36 4.73
CA THR A 106 2.03 -15.77 5.12
C THR A 106 3.33 -16.31 5.71
N SER A 107 4.46 -15.62 5.50
CA SER A 107 5.76 -15.99 6.08
C SER A 107 5.91 -15.46 7.50
N VAL A 108 5.32 -14.30 7.80
CA VAL A 108 5.36 -13.66 9.13
C VAL A 108 4.09 -13.94 9.95
N LEU A 109 3.03 -14.43 9.30
CA LEU A 109 1.72 -14.75 9.89
C LEU A 109 1.08 -13.50 10.51
N ILE A 110 1.05 -12.42 9.74
CA ILE A 110 0.39 -11.16 10.09
C ILE A 110 -0.61 -10.79 8.99
N GLU A 111 -1.78 -10.33 9.40
CA GLU A 111 -2.74 -9.64 8.54
C GLU A 111 -2.78 -8.16 8.89
N VAL A 112 -2.92 -7.32 7.87
CA VAL A 112 -3.09 -5.88 8.01
C VAL A 112 -4.34 -5.49 7.25
N ASN A 113 -5.21 -4.72 7.90
CA ASN A 113 -6.32 -4.04 7.24
C ASN A 113 -6.03 -2.54 7.24
N ILE A 114 -6.17 -1.91 6.08
CA ILE A 114 -5.98 -0.48 5.89
C ILE A 114 -7.26 0.11 5.31
N ASP A 115 -7.77 1.12 5.99
CA ASP A 115 -8.91 1.89 5.59
C ASP A 115 -8.46 3.30 5.21
N PHE A 116 -8.73 3.71 3.97
CA PHE A 116 -8.56 5.06 3.49
C PHE A 116 -9.92 5.70 3.29
N SER A 117 -10.12 6.92 3.75
CA SER A 117 -11.31 7.71 3.41
C SER A 117 -10.97 9.17 3.15
N LEU A 118 -11.77 9.81 2.30
CA LEU A 118 -11.78 11.26 2.15
C LEU A 118 -13.04 11.80 2.82
N ASP A 119 -12.91 12.83 3.64
CA ASP A 119 -14.06 13.58 4.15
C ASP A 119 -14.59 14.57 3.10
N GLU A 120 -15.62 15.34 3.46
CA GLU A 120 -16.20 16.36 2.57
C GLU A 120 -15.30 17.55 2.27
N HIS A 121 -14.24 17.73 3.03
CA HIS A 121 -13.24 18.78 2.85
C HIS A 121 -11.97 18.27 2.13
N GLY A 122 -11.93 16.99 1.75
CA GLY A 122 -10.81 16.39 1.03
C GLY A 122 -9.65 15.95 1.94
N ILE A 123 -9.88 15.87 3.26
CA ILE A 123 -8.88 15.36 4.19
C ILE A 123 -8.81 13.84 4.09
N LEU A 124 -7.61 13.32 3.82
CA LEU A 124 -7.32 11.89 3.82
C LEU A 124 -7.18 11.39 5.26
N ILE A 125 -8.01 10.43 5.62
CA ILE A 125 -7.94 9.69 6.87
C ILE A 125 -7.49 8.28 6.53
N GLN A 126 -6.43 7.82 7.20
CA GLN A 126 -5.97 6.43 7.13
C GLN A 126 -6.07 5.78 8.51
N GLN A 127 -6.74 4.64 8.58
CA GLN A 127 -6.80 3.80 9.77
C GLN A 127 -6.22 2.43 9.44
N ASN A 128 -5.45 1.87 10.37
CA ASN A 128 -4.80 0.59 10.17
C ASN A 128 -5.13 -0.31 11.36
N SER A 129 -5.40 -1.58 11.10
CA SER A 129 -5.43 -2.61 12.14
C SER A 129 -4.52 -3.76 11.74
N ILE A 130 -3.93 -4.39 12.75
CA ILE A 130 -2.97 -5.48 12.58
C ILE A 130 -3.47 -6.66 13.39
N LYS A 131 -3.40 -7.85 12.81
CA LYS A 131 -3.78 -9.10 13.47
C LYS A 131 -2.64 -10.10 13.35
N ASN A 132 -2.17 -10.57 14.51
CA ASN A 132 -1.30 -11.72 14.58
C ASN A 132 -2.12 -13.00 14.36
N ILE A 133 -1.86 -13.71 13.27
CA ILE A 133 -2.51 -14.99 12.93
C ILE A 133 -1.61 -16.20 13.18
N GLY A 134 -0.42 -15.98 13.77
CA GLY A 134 0.45 -17.04 14.26
C GLY A 134 0.09 -17.48 15.69
N ASN A 135 0.68 -18.59 16.13
CA ASN A 135 0.39 -19.20 17.43
C ASN A 135 1.24 -18.66 18.59
N ASP A 136 2.27 -17.88 18.27
CA ASP A 136 3.21 -17.27 19.21
C ASP A 136 3.17 -15.74 19.14
N ASN A 137 3.96 -15.07 19.97
CA ASN A 137 3.94 -13.61 20.06
C ASN A 137 4.72 -12.97 18.90
N TYR A 138 4.15 -11.90 18.36
CA TYR A 138 4.85 -10.94 17.51
C TYR A 138 5.03 -9.67 18.34
N THR A 139 6.29 -9.32 18.61
CA THR A 139 6.69 -8.22 19.52
C THR A 139 7.60 -7.24 18.82
#